data_AF-A0A957R1Q4-F1
#
_entry.id   AF-A0A957R1Q4-F1
#
_cell.length_a   1.000
_cell.length_b   1.000
_cell.length_c   1.000
_cell.angle_alpha   90.00
_cell.angle_beta   90.00
_cell.angle_gamma   90.00
#
_symmetry.space_group_name_H-M   'P 1'
#
loop_
_entity.id
_entity.type
_entity.pdbx_description
1 polymer ?
#
loop_
_entity_poly.entity_id
_entity_poly.type
_entity_poly.pdbx_seq_one_letter_code
_entity_poly.pdbx_strand_id
1 'polypeptide(L)'
;MTSRLKGAGLPPSFVTPPRQRATSGANAHLLSLLRTLSYYGLGLFLTVIFVVPLVWMVSLSLRQPGLPPLRTIEWIPRPIAWSNYRQLFDLVPFGRYLFNSAIVTAFAIPLTVLTASWAGFAMSQLSHRLRNRLLALSVVMLMIPTTA
;
A
#
# COMPACT_ATOMS: atom_id res chain seq x y z
N MET A 1 73.82 -7.70 26.52
CA MET A 1 74.64 -6.79 25.68
C MET A 1 73.87 -6.57 24.38
N THR A 2 73.68 -5.31 23.97
CA THR A 2 72.85 -4.82 22.84
C THR A 2 71.33 -4.90 23.09
N SER A 3 70.57 -3.87 23.48
CA SER A 3 70.50 -2.44 23.15
C SER A 3 69.70 -2.13 21.88
N ARG A 4 68.66 -1.30 22.06
CA ARG A 4 67.98 -0.44 21.06
C ARG A 4 67.18 -1.25 20.03
N LEU A 5 65.87 -1.05 19.89
CA LEU A 5 65.31 0.10 19.18
C LEU A 5 63.94 0.49 19.76
N LYS A 6 63.95 1.60 20.50
CA LYS A 6 62.81 2.51 20.64
C LYS A 6 63.03 3.58 19.57
N GLY A 7 62.12 3.67 18.61
CA GLY A 7 62.07 4.70 17.55
C GLY A 7 60.76 4.49 16.80
N ALA A 8 59.66 5.10 17.19
CA ALA A 8 59.34 6.52 17.03
C ALA A 8 59.49 6.96 15.57
N GLY A 9 58.35 7.05 14.88
CA GLY A 9 58.29 7.58 13.52
C GLY A 9 57.09 7.10 12.71
N LEU A 10 55.88 7.09 13.29
CA LEU A 10 54.68 7.18 12.44
C LEU A 10 54.56 8.65 12.01
N PRO A 11 54.82 9.02 10.75
CA PRO A 11 54.42 10.34 10.29
C PRO A 11 52.89 10.34 10.28
N PRO A 12 52.21 11.30 10.94
CA PRO A 12 50.83 11.59 10.61
C PRO A 12 50.87 12.17 9.19
N SER A 13 50.76 11.30 8.18
CA SER A 13 50.38 11.78 6.86
C SER A 13 48.97 12.32 7.06
N PHE A 14 48.92 13.65 7.08
CA PHE A 14 47.71 14.43 7.02
C PHE A 14 46.94 13.98 5.78
N VAL A 15 46.09 12.97 5.93
CA VAL A 15 44.97 12.75 5.03
C VAL A 15 44.15 14.02 5.15
N THR A 16 44.46 14.96 4.27
CA THR A 16 43.72 16.20 4.16
C THR A 16 42.32 15.75 3.76
N PRO A 17 41.28 15.99 4.56
CA PRO A 17 39.93 15.68 4.10
C PRO A 17 39.73 16.44 2.79
N PRO A 18 39.15 15.82 1.75
CA PRO A 18 38.88 16.51 0.50
C PRO A 18 38.07 17.76 0.82
N ARG A 19 38.64 18.92 0.48
CA ARG A 19 38.08 20.25 0.64
C ARG A 19 36.67 20.24 0.04
N GLN A 20 35.65 20.18 0.91
CA GLN A 20 34.25 20.22 0.49
C GLN A 20 34.06 21.50 -0.34
N ARG A 21 33.86 21.33 -1.65
CA ARG A 21 33.54 22.44 -2.55
C ARG A 21 32.19 23.00 -2.12
N ALA A 22 32.23 24.11 -1.39
CA ALA A 22 31.10 24.93 -1.00
C ALA A 22 30.50 25.68 -2.21
N THR A 23 30.04 24.96 -3.24
CA THR A 23 29.39 25.54 -4.42
C THR A 23 28.11 24.80 -4.82
N SER A 24 27.49 24.07 -3.89
CA SER A 24 26.29 23.27 -4.14
C SER A 24 25.22 23.48 -3.07
N GLY A 25 25.02 24.72 -2.62
CA GLY A 25 23.90 25.07 -1.74
C GLY A 25 22.62 25.31 -2.54
N ALA A 26 22.64 26.32 -3.43
CA ALA A 26 21.45 26.78 -4.15
C ALA A 26 20.82 25.69 -5.05
N ASN A 27 21.62 25.01 -5.89
CA ASN A 27 21.10 23.98 -6.79
C ASN A 27 20.65 22.71 -6.03
N ALA A 28 21.28 22.38 -4.90
CA ALA A 28 20.86 21.25 -4.06
C ALA A 28 19.53 21.52 -3.35
N HIS A 29 19.28 22.77 -2.93
CA HIS A 29 17.98 23.19 -2.39
C HIS A 29 16.88 23.23 -3.46
N LEU A 30 17.18 23.67 -4.67
CA LEU A 30 16.20 23.63 -5.77
C LEU A 30 15.83 22.21 -6.17
N LEU A 31 16.80 21.30 -6.27
CA LEU A 31 16.55 19.89 -6.56
C LEU A 31 15.76 19.18 -5.45
N SER A 32 16.02 19.51 -4.17
CA SER A 32 15.25 18.95 -3.06
C SER A 32 13.81 19.49 -3.01
N LEU A 33 13.59 20.77 -3.33
CA LEU A 33 12.25 21.36 -3.45
C LEU A 33 11.46 20.74 -4.60
N LEU A 34 12.07 20.58 -5.78
CA LEU A 34 11.42 19.95 -6.94
C LEU A 34 11.05 18.49 -6.67
N ARG A 35 11.92 17.73 -5.98
CA ARG A 35 11.65 16.35 -5.56
C ARG A 35 10.51 16.27 -4.56
N THR A 36 10.46 17.18 -3.59
CA THR A 36 9.38 17.25 -2.61
C THR A 36 8.06 17.61 -3.28
N LEU A 37 8.07 18.62 -4.16
CA LEU A 37 6.88 19.03 -4.91
C LEU A 37 6.38 17.92 -5.83
N SER A 38 7.27 17.18 -6.50
CA SER A 38 6.87 16.05 -7.35
C SER A 38 6.32 14.88 -6.54
N TYR A 39 6.88 14.58 -5.37
CA TYR A 39 6.37 13.56 -4.47
C TYR A 39 4.95 13.88 -3.98
N TYR A 40 4.73 15.10 -3.48
CA TYR A 40 3.40 15.54 -3.04
C TYR A 40 2.42 15.70 -4.19
N GLY A 41 2.88 16.22 -5.34
CA GLY A 41 2.06 16.36 -6.54
C GLY A 41 1.59 15.01 -7.07
N LEU A 42 2.49 14.03 -7.16
CA LEU A 42 2.14 12.65 -7.56
C LEU A 42 1.20 12.00 -6.54
N GLY A 43 1.48 12.16 -5.23
CA GLY A 43 0.61 11.63 -4.17
C GLY A 43 -0.79 12.20 -4.22
N LEU A 44 -0.93 13.53 -4.42
CA LEU A 44 -2.21 14.19 -4.57
C LEU A 44 -2.93 13.72 -5.84
N PHE A 45 -2.22 13.64 -6.96
CA PHE A 45 -2.77 13.18 -8.23
C PHE A 45 -3.35 11.75 -8.12
N LEU A 46 -2.58 10.82 -7.55
CA LEU A 46 -3.03 9.46 -7.31
C LEU A 46 -4.24 9.44 -6.36
N THR A 47 -4.21 10.22 -5.28
CA THR A 47 -5.34 10.32 -4.35
C THR A 47 -6.61 10.76 -5.07
N VAL A 48 -6.54 11.79 -5.91
CA VAL A 48 -7.71 12.27 -6.66
C VAL A 48 -8.27 11.16 -7.56
N ILE A 49 -7.41 10.42 -8.28
CA ILE A 49 -7.84 9.32 -9.15
C ILE A 49 -8.60 8.24 -8.38
N PHE A 50 -8.15 7.87 -7.18
CA PHE A 50 -8.80 6.83 -6.38
C PHE A 50 -10.02 7.33 -5.60
N VAL A 51 -10.03 8.59 -5.16
CA VAL A 51 -11.12 9.17 -4.36
C VAL A 51 -12.31 9.55 -5.22
N VAL A 52 -12.11 10.03 -6.45
CA VAL A 52 -13.20 10.42 -7.37
C VAL A 52 -14.27 9.32 -7.54
N PRO A 53 -13.94 8.05 -7.88
CA PRO A 53 -14.96 7.02 -8.01
C PRO A 53 -15.64 6.68 -6.68
N LEU A 54 -14.94 6.79 -5.54
CA LEU A 54 -15.54 6.59 -4.22
C LEU A 54 -16.57 7.67 -3.90
N VAL A 55 -16.23 8.94 -4.17
CA VAL A 55 -17.16 10.06 -4.04
C VAL A 55 -18.39 9.84 -4.93
N TRP A 56 -18.17 9.40 -6.17
CA TRP A 56 -19.28 9.12 -7.09
C TRP A 56 -20.17 7.96 -6.61
N MET A 57 -19.60 6.91 -6.03
CA MET A 57 -20.36 5.82 -5.41
C MET A 57 -21.25 6.31 -4.26
N VAL A 58 -20.76 7.24 -3.42
CA VAL A 58 -21.56 7.86 -2.36
C VAL A 58 -22.71 8.67 -2.96
N SER A 59 -22.45 9.46 -4.01
CA SER A 59 -23.48 10.23 -4.71
C SER A 59 -24.57 9.33 -5.29
N LEU A 60 -24.20 8.19 -5.89
CA LEU A 60 -25.16 7.20 -6.39
C LEU A 60 -25.99 6.56 -5.26
N SER A 61 -25.38 6.30 -4.11
CA SER A 61 -26.08 5.70 -2.96
C SER A 61 -27.19 6.61 -2.40
N LEU A 62 -27.06 7.92 -2.60
CA LEU A 62 -28.01 8.96 -2.20
C LEU A 62 -29.10 9.25 -3.24
N ARG A 63 -29.10 8.54 -4.38
CA ARG A 63 -30.06 8.76 -5.48
C ARG A 63 -31.38 8.06 -5.19
N GLN A 64 -32.52 8.72 -5.49
CA GLN A 64 -33.82 8.08 -5.31
C GLN A 64 -33.99 6.83 -6.20
N PRO A 65 -34.49 5.71 -5.64
CA PRO A 65 -34.88 4.54 -6.42
C PRO A 65 -36.00 4.89 -7.43
N GLY A 66 -35.94 4.33 -8.64
CA GLY A 66 -36.95 4.55 -9.68
C GLY A 66 -36.71 5.72 -10.64
N LEU A 67 -35.63 6.49 -10.45
CA LEU A 67 -35.20 7.49 -11.42
C LEU A 67 -34.64 6.83 -12.71
N PRO A 68 -34.80 7.45 -13.89
CA PRO A 68 -34.25 6.94 -15.15
C PRO A 68 -32.74 6.66 -15.06
N PRO A 69 -32.17 5.79 -15.90
CA PRO A 69 -30.73 5.58 -15.96
C PRO A 69 -29.97 6.90 -16.15
N LEU A 70 -28.82 7.04 -15.49
CA LEU A 70 -27.98 8.24 -15.59
C LEU A 70 -27.54 8.46 -17.04
N ARG A 71 -27.88 9.62 -17.62
CA ARG A 71 -27.37 10.06 -18.93
C ARG A 71 -26.07 10.85 -18.83
N THR A 72 -25.76 11.39 -17.65
CA THR A 72 -24.59 12.20 -17.34
C THR A 72 -24.08 11.91 -15.93
N ILE A 73 -22.80 12.20 -15.64
CA ILE A 73 -22.23 12.07 -14.29
C ILE A 73 -22.94 13.06 -13.35
N GLU A 74 -23.70 12.53 -12.40
CA GLU A 74 -24.40 13.31 -11.37
C GLU A 74 -23.56 13.28 -10.07
N TRP A 75 -22.88 14.39 -9.76
CA TRP A 75 -22.04 14.51 -8.57
C TRP A 75 -22.83 14.69 -7.27
N ILE A 76 -23.99 15.34 -7.33
CA ILE A 76 -24.88 15.54 -6.20
C ILE A 76 -26.29 15.22 -6.69
N PRO A 77 -26.92 14.14 -6.19
CA PRO A 77 -28.26 13.75 -6.65
C PRO A 77 -29.28 14.81 -6.27
N ARG A 78 -30.19 15.13 -7.20
CA ARG A 78 -31.34 16.01 -6.93
C ARG A 78 -32.64 15.26 -7.23
N PRO A 79 -33.48 14.94 -6.23
CA PRO A 79 -33.34 15.20 -4.79
C PRO A 79 -32.41 14.20 -4.05
N ILE A 80 -31.85 14.64 -2.92
CA ILE A 80 -31.00 13.80 -2.05
C ILE A 80 -31.88 12.87 -1.20
N ALA A 81 -31.64 11.56 -1.28
CA ALA A 81 -32.45 10.53 -0.63
C ALA A 81 -31.72 9.88 0.56
N TRP A 82 -31.65 10.60 1.68
CA TRP A 82 -31.13 10.02 2.94
C TRP A 82 -31.97 8.83 3.46
N SER A 83 -33.23 8.74 3.03
CA SER A 83 -34.12 7.62 3.34
C SER A 83 -33.58 6.27 2.89
N ASN A 84 -32.74 6.23 1.84
CA ASN A 84 -32.15 5.01 1.31
C ASN A 84 -31.39 4.22 2.39
N TYR A 85 -30.65 4.91 3.26
CA TYR A 85 -29.90 4.26 4.33
C TYR A 85 -30.80 3.64 5.40
N ARG A 86 -31.97 4.23 5.68
CA ARG A 86 -32.94 3.65 6.63
C ARG A 86 -33.72 2.51 5.98
N GLN A 87 -34.25 2.76 4.78
CA GLN A 87 -35.00 1.78 4.00
C GLN A 87 -34.20 0.50 3.73
N LEU A 88 -32.87 0.59 3.61
CA LEU A 88 -32.02 -0.59 3.46
C LEU A 88 -32.18 -1.60 4.62
N PHE A 89 -32.31 -1.13 5.85
CA PHE A 89 -32.50 -2.00 7.02
C PHE A 89 -33.91 -2.60 7.09
N ASP A 90 -34.89 -1.93 6.46
CA ASP A 90 -36.27 -2.42 6.40
C ASP A 90 -36.45 -3.44 5.24
N LEU A 91 -35.76 -3.23 4.12
CA LEU A 91 -35.85 -4.06 2.91
C LEU A 91 -35.13 -5.40 3.06
N VAL A 92 -33.98 -5.40 3.73
CA VAL A 92 -33.16 -6.59 3.92
C VAL A 92 -32.62 -6.62 5.35
N PRO A 93 -32.32 -7.81 5.92
CA PRO A 93 -31.68 -7.93 7.23
C PRO A 93 -30.19 -7.52 7.14
N PHE A 94 -29.91 -6.27 6.75
CA PHE A 94 -28.58 -5.75 6.48
C PHE A 94 -27.65 -5.88 7.69
N GLY A 95 -28.16 -5.63 8.91
CA GLY A 95 -27.40 -5.82 10.14
C GLY A 95 -26.91 -7.25 10.32
N ARG A 96 -27.72 -8.25 9.93
CA ARG A 96 -27.31 -9.66 9.97
C ARG A 96 -26.25 -9.97 8.91
N TYR A 97 -26.37 -9.40 7.71
CA TYR A 97 -25.33 -9.54 6.69
C TYR A 97 -23.99 -8.96 7.15
N LEU A 98 -24.02 -7.74 7.71
CA LEU A 98 -22.83 -7.09 8.22
C LEU A 98 -22.19 -7.90 9.37
N PHE A 99 -23.02 -8.41 10.30
CA PHE A 99 -22.54 -9.23 11.41
C PHE A 99 -21.96 -10.57 10.95
N ASN A 100 -22.61 -11.26 10.00
CA ASN A 100 -22.09 -12.49 9.43
C ASN A 100 -20.74 -12.25 8.74
N SER A 101 -20.62 -11.21 7.91
CA SER A 101 -19.36 -10.85 7.27
C SER A 101 -18.28 -10.48 8.27
N ALA A 102 -18.63 -9.76 9.34
CA ALA A 102 -17.69 -9.42 10.41
C ALA A 102 -17.17 -10.66 11.12
N ILE A 103 -18.04 -11.61 11.50
CA ILE A 103 -17.63 -12.89 12.11
C ILE A 103 -16.72 -13.66 11.16
N VAL A 104 -17.16 -13.88 9.92
CA VAL A 104 -16.39 -14.65 8.95
C VAL A 104 -15.01 -14.02 8.74
N THR A 105 -14.93 -12.71 8.57
CA THR A 105 -13.67 -12.00 8.36
C THR A 105 -12.77 -12.05 9.60
N ALA A 106 -13.35 -11.90 10.79
CA ALA A 106 -12.62 -11.94 12.05
C ALA A 106 -11.92 -13.29 12.31
N PHE A 107 -12.49 -14.40 11.84
CA PHE A 107 -11.85 -15.71 11.93
C PHE A 107 -11.00 -16.05 10.70
N ALA A 108 -11.51 -15.79 9.49
CA ALA A 108 -10.82 -16.16 8.26
C ALA A 108 -9.47 -15.45 8.11
N ILE A 109 -9.37 -14.15 8.41
CA ILE A 109 -8.12 -13.40 8.26
C ILE A 109 -7.02 -13.95 9.16
N PRO A 110 -7.18 -14.05 10.51
CA PRO A 110 -6.13 -14.57 11.37
C PRO A 110 -5.72 -16.00 11.02
N LEU A 111 -6.68 -16.88 10.72
CA LEU A 111 -6.37 -18.25 10.32
C LEU A 111 -5.57 -18.28 9.01
N THR A 112 -5.95 -17.48 8.03
CA THR A 112 -5.23 -17.37 6.75
C THR A 112 -3.82 -16.82 6.95
N VAL A 113 -3.66 -15.77 7.76
CA VAL A 113 -2.34 -15.19 8.05
C VAL A 113 -1.46 -16.17 8.81
N LEU A 114 -2.00 -16.86 9.81
CA LEU A 114 -1.27 -17.86 10.61
C LEU A 114 -0.79 -19.01 9.73
N THR A 115 -1.69 -19.60 8.93
CA THR A 115 -1.37 -20.71 8.03
C THR A 115 -0.41 -20.29 6.92
N ALA A 116 -0.61 -19.13 6.29
CA ALA A 116 0.30 -18.59 5.28
C ALA A 116 1.68 -18.29 5.86
N SER A 117 1.76 -17.76 7.09
CA SER A 117 3.03 -17.49 7.77
C SER A 117 3.79 -18.77 8.09
N TRP A 118 3.10 -19.81 8.60
CA TRP A 118 3.71 -21.12 8.83
C TRP A 118 4.17 -21.79 7.54
N ALA A 119 3.37 -21.74 6.47
CA ALA A 119 3.76 -22.25 5.18
C ALA A 119 4.99 -21.52 4.63
N GLY A 120 5.02 -20.19 4.72
CA GLY A 120 6.16 -19.36 4.32
C GLY A 120 7.43 -19.69 5.12
N PHE A 121 7.31 -19.89 6.43
CA PHE A 121 8.42 -20.30 7.30
C PHE A 121 8.92 -21.71 6.97
N ALA A 122 8.03 -22.68 6.74
CA ALA A 122 8.44 -24.01 6.32
C ALA A 122 9.19 -23.96 4.96
N MET A 123 8.70 -23.14 4.02
CA MET A 123 9.34 -22.94 2.72
C MET A 123 10.70 -22.22 2.82
N SER A 124 10.92 -21.37 3.83
CA SER A 124 12.21 -20.69 4.00
C SER A 124 13.34 -21.65 4.40
N GLN A 125 13.01 -22.77 5.05
CA GLN A 125 13.96 -23.79 5.46
C GLN A 125 14.32 -24.79 4.34
N LEU A 126 13.59 -24.78 3.21
CA LEU A 126 13.85 -25.67 2.07
C LEU A 126 14.98 -25.16 1.17
N SER A 127 15.58 -26.07 0.40
CA SER A 127 16.56 -25.70 -0.63
C SER A 127 15.97 -24.75 -1.68
N HIS A 128 16.81 -23.86 -2.22
CA HIS A 128 16.37 -22.83 -3.20
C HIS A 128 15.58 -23.40 -4.39
N ARG A 129 15.97 -24.58 -4.89
CA ARG A 129 15.29 -25.22 -6.03
C ARG A 129 13.87 -25.66 -5.67
N LEU A 130 13.67 -26.26 -4.50
CA LEU A 130 12.36 -26.75 -4.08
C LEU A 130 11.44 -25.59 -3.67
N ARG A 131 11.98 -24.59 -2.97
CA ARG A 131 11.26 -23.35 -2.64
C ARG A 131 10.71 -22.68 -3.89
N ASN A 132 11.52 -22.54 -4.93
CA ASN A 132 11.08 -21.88 -6.17
C ASN A 132 10.01 -22.67 -6.93
N ARG A 133 10.07 -24.02 -6.90
CA ARG A 133 9.04 -24.88 -7.47
C ARG A 133 7.70 -24.75 -6.74
N LEU A 134 7.73 -24.73 -5.40
CA LEU A 134 6.52 -24.56 -4.60
C LEU A 134 5.91 -23.18 -4.79
N LEU A 135 6.72 -22.12 -4.84
CA LEU A 135 6.22 -20.77 -5.15
C LEU A 135 5.58 -20.70 -6.55
N ALA A 136 6.24 -21.26 -7.57
CA ALA A 136 5.68 -21.32 -8.91
C ALA A 136 4.35 -22.09 -8.94
N LEU A 137 4.28 -23.23 -8.23
CA LEU A 137 3.05 -24.02 -8.11
C LEU A 137 1.93 -23.23 -7.43
N SER A 138 2.22 -22.53 -6.32
CA SER A 138 1.23 -21.68 -5.63
C SER A 138 0.69 -20.58 -6.54
N VAL A 139 1.54 -19.93 -7.33
CA VAL A 139 1.11 -18.92 -8.30
C VAL A 139 0.22 -19.54 -9.37
N VAL A 140 0.61 -20.69 -9.92
CA VAL A 140 -0.21 -21.41 -10.92
C VAL A 140 -1.57 -21.77 -10.33
N MET A 141 -1.63 -22.26 -9.08
CA MET A 141 -2.89 -22.56 -8.40
C MET A 141 -3.78 -21.32 -8.22
N LEU A 142 -3.20 -20.15 -7.91
CA LEU A 142 -3.95 -18.88 -7.83
C LEU A 142 -4.51 -18.44 -9.19
N MET A 143 -3.94 -18.90 -10.30
CA MET A 143 -4.44 -18.58 -11.65
C MET A 143 -5.54 -19.53 -12.13
N ILE A 144 -5.81 -20.65 -11.43
CA ILE A 144 -6.90 -21.55 -11.78
C ILE A 144 -8.22 -20.83 -11.45
N PRO A 145 -9.05 -20.50 -12.46
CA PRO A 145 -10.32 -19.83 -12.20
C PRO A 145 -11.26 -20.79 -11.47
N THR A 146 -11.78 -20.36 -10.32
CA THR A 146 -12.63 -21.18 -9.43
C THR A 146 -14.12 -21.14 -9.81
N THR A 147 -14.43 -20.68 -11.02
CA THR A 147 -15.80 -20.52 -11.53
C THR A 147 -15.90 -21.14 -12.92
N ALA A 148 -16.52 -22.31 -12.98
CA ALA A 148 -17.06 -22.96 -14.18
C ALA A 148 -18.50 -23.37 -13.87
#